data_AF-A0A2U1E0A3-F1
#
_entry.id   AF-A0A2U1E0A3-F1
#
_cell.length_a   1.000
_cell.length_b   1.000
_cell.length_c   1.000
_cell.angle_alpha   90.00
_cell.angle_beta   90.00
_cell.angle_gamma   90.00
#
_symmetry.space_group_name_H-M   'P 1'
#
loop_
_entity.id
_entity.type
_entity.pdbx_description
1 polymer ?
#
loop_
_entity_poly.entity_id
_entity_poly.type
_entity_poly.pdbx_seq_one_letter_code
_entity_poly.pdbx_strand_id
1 'polypeptide(L)' 'MNPPVAHAELIATFKRAEADAAHKFGLIKAAANKGPKAIQAATETAAKAAKRRDSFAKKLGDLGVDLKY' A
#
# COMPACT_ATOMS: atom_id res chain seq x y z
N MET A 1 -7.04 26.07 -3.08
CA MET A 1 -8.08 25.04 -2.85
C MET A 1 -7.85 23.92 -3.84
N ASN A 2 -7.53 22.71 -3.39
CA ASN A 2 -7.47 21.54 -4.27
C ASN A 2 -8.89 21.14 -4.68
N PRO A 3 -9.12 20.71 -5.94
CA PRO A 3 -10.44 20.30 -6.39
C PRO A 3 -10.88 19.00 -5.70
N PRO A 4 -12.17 18.86 -5.31
CA PRO A 4 -12.71 17.67 -4.65
C PRO A 4 -12.46 16.35 -5.39
N VAL A 5 -12.39 16.40 -6.73
CA VAL A 5 -12.11 15.23 -7.59
C VAL A 5 -10.70 14.67 -7.35
N ALA A 6 -9.70 15.53 -7.18
CA ALA A 6 -8.32 15.10 -6.92
C ALA A 6 -8.20 14.37 -5.56
N HIS A 7 -9.03 14.74 -4.57
CA HIS A 7 -9.09 14.02 -3.30
C HIS A 7 -9.71 12.63 -3.47
N ALA A 8 -10.80 12.52 -4.23
CA ALA A 8 -11.45 11.23 -4.50
C ALA A 8 -10.50 10.26 -5.25
N GLU A 9 -9.74 10.75 -6.24
CA GLU A 9 -8.74 9.96 -6.96
C GLU A 9 -7.58 9.52 -6.05
N LEU A 10 -7.10 10.41 -5.17
CA LEU A 10 -6.05 10.08 -4.21
C LEU A 10 -6.52 9.02 -3.20
N ILE A 11 -7.76 9.12 -2.71
CA ILE A 11 -8.37 8.11 -1.83
C ILE A 11 -8.51 6.77 -2.55
N ALA A 12 -9.00 6.77 -3.80
CA ALA A 12 -9.10 5.56 -4.60
C ALA A 12 -7.73 4.91 -4.84
N THR A 13 -6.70 5.74 -5.07
CA THR A 13 -5.32 5.29 -5.25
C THR A 13 -4.75 4.71 -3.96
N PHE A 14 -5.03 5.35 -2.81
CA PHE A 14 -4.66 4.83 -1.50
C PHE A 14 -5.27 3.44 -1.25
N LYS A 15 -6.58 3.28 -1.48
CA LYS A 15 -7.27 1.98 -1.30
C LYS A 15 -6.69 0.88 -2.19
N ARG A 16 -6.33 1.19 -3.44
CA ARG A 16 -5.64 0.23 -4.32
C ARG A 16 -4.26 -0.13 -3.79
N ALA A 17 -3.50 0.84 -3.29
CA ALA A 17 -2.18 0.61 -2.71
C ALA A 17 -2.26 -0.22 -1.42
N GLU A 18 -3.31 -0.03 -0.61
CA GLU A 18 -3.58 -0.84 0.58
C GLU A 18 -3.89 -2.30 0.21
N ALA A 19 -4.78 -2.53 -0.77
CA ALA A 19 -5.09 -3.86 -1.27
C ALA A 19 -3.86 -4.56 -1.88
N ASP A 20 -3.03 -3.83 -2.64
CA ASP A 20 -1.77 -4.33 -3.20
C ASP A 20 -0.78 -4.73 -2.10
N ALA A 21 -0.62 -3.91 -1.07
CA ALA A 21 0.23 -4.22 0.08
C ALA A 21 -0.27 -5.49 0.78
N ALA A 22 -1.56 -5.57 1.10
CA ALA A 22 -2.17 -6.74 1.75
C ALA A 22 -1.97 -8.02 0.92
N HIS A 23 -2.19 -7.95 -0.39
CA HIS A 23 -1.98 -9.07 -1.30
C HIS A 23 -0.51 -9.54 -1.29
N LYS A 24 0.45 -8.61 -1.40
CA LYS A 24 1.88 -8.94 -1.38
C LYS A 24 2.37 -9.49 -0.05
N PHE A 25 1.81 -9.03 1.07
CA PHE A 25 2.05 -9.67 2.37
C PHE A 25 1.54 -11.11 2.39
N GLY A 26 0.36 -11.38 1.82
CA GLY A 26 -0.16 -12.74 1.64
C GLY A 26 0.77 -13.65 0.83
N LEU A 27 1.44 -13.11 -0.20
CA LEU A 27 2.39 -13.86 -1.03
C LEU A 27 3.64 -14.33 -0.27
N ILE A 28 4.00 -13.70 0.86
CA ILE A 28 5.13 -14.15 1.70
C ILE A 28 4.84 -15.57 2.22
N LYS A 29 3.61 -15.81 2.68
CA LYS A 29 3.19 -17.15 3.16
C LYS A 29 3.23 -18.17 2.02
N ALA A 30 2.81 -17.78 0.82
CA ALA A 30 2.88 -18.65 -0.37
C ALA A 30 4.33 -18.93 -0.79
N ALA A 31 5.24 -17.96 -0.61
CA ALA A 31 6.67 -18.10 -0.91
C ALA A 31 7.40 -19.03 0.07
N ALA A 32 6.83 -19.33 1.24
CA ALA A 32 7.41 -20.24 2.21
C ALA A 32 7.72 -21.63 1.62
N ASN A 33 6.86 -22.11 0.71
CA ASN A 33 7.05 -23.39 0.02
C ASN A 33 8.17 -23.37 -1.03
N LYS A 34 8.75 -22.21 -1.35
CA LYS A 34 9.77 -22.01 -2.39
C LYS A 34 11.16 -21.73 -1.82
N GLY A 35 11.30 -21.69 -0.50
CA GLY A 35 12.57 -21.50 0.21
C GLY A 35 12.92 -20.04 0.53
N PRO A 36 14.03 -19.82 1.27
CA PRO A 36 14.33 -18.54 1.94
C PRO A 36 14.54 -17.38 0.97
N LYS A 37 15.15 -17.61 -0.21
CA LYS A 37 15.31 -16.57 -1.23
C LYS A 37 13.97 -16.05 -1.77
N ALA A 38 12.99 -16.93 -1.94
CA ALA A 38 11.66 -16.55 -2.40
C ALA A 38 10.90 -15.75 -1.32
N ILE A 39 11.04 -16.14 -0.04
CA ILE A 39 10.50 -15.40 1.10
C ILE A 39 11.10 -13.99 1.14
N GLN A 40 12.42 -13.87 0.99
CA GLN A 40 13.11 -12.58 0.98
C GLN A 40 12.59 -11.67 -0.15
N ALA A 41 12.53 -12.18 -1.38
CA ALA A 41 12.01 -11.43 -2.52
C ALA A 41 10.54 -10.99 -2.35
N ALA A 42 9.69 -11.87 -1.81
CA ALA A 42 8.30 -11.55 -1.49
C ALA A 42 8.22 -10.47 -0.39
N THR A 43 9.08 -10.55 0.62
CA THR A 43 9.15 -9.59 1.74
C THR A 43 9.59 -8.21 1.25
N GLU A 44 10.63 -8.12 0.42
CA GLU A 44 11.07 -6.86 -0.18
C GLU A 44 9.99 -6.24 -1.07
N THR A 45 9.23 -7.07 -1.79
CA THR A 45 8.12 -6.63 -2.63
C THR A 45 6.95 -6.09 -1.79
N ALA A 46 6.60 -6.78 -0.70
CA ALA A 46 5.60 -6.32 0.26
C ALA A 46 6.02 -5.02 0.94
N ALA A 47 7.29 -4.89 1.34
CA ALA A 47 7.83 -3.67 1.95
C ALA A 47 7.76 -2.47 1.00
N LYS A 48 8.07 -2.65 -0.30
CA LYS A 48 7.94 -1.59 -1.32
C LYS A 48 6.48 -1.17 -1.52
N ALA A 49 5.54 -2.12 -1.48
CA ALA A 49 4.11 -1.81 -1.57
C ALA A 49 3.60 -1.06 -0.34
N ALA A 50 4.01 -1.46 0.88
CA ALA A 50 3.72 -0.75 2.10
C ALA A 50 4.21 0.70 2.04
N LYS A 51 5.47 0.94 1.61
CA LYS A 51 5.99 2.30 1.42
C LYS A 51 5.17 3.16 0.45
N ARG A 52 4.63 2.56 -0.63
CA ARG A 52 3.72 3.26 -1.55
C ARG A 52 2.41 3.64 -0.86
N ARG A 53 1.78 2.71 -0.14
CA ARG A 53 0.58 2.97 0.67
C ARG A 53 0.84 4.12 1.65
N ASP A 54 1.96 4.07 2.39
CA ASP A 54 2.30 5.07 3.40
C ASP A 54 2.57 6.45 2.77
N SER A 55 3.15 6.50 1.57
CA SER A 55 3.31 7.75 0.82
C SER A 55 1.96 8.38 0.45
N PHE A 56 0.97 7.57 0.06
CA PHE A 56 -0.38 8.05 -0.21
C PHE A 56 -1.13 8.44 1.07
N ALA A 57 -0.96 7.69 2.17
CA ALA A 57 -1.49 8.06 3.48
C ALA A 57 -0.97 9.42 3.92
N LYS A 58 0.34 9.66 3.78
CA LYS A 58 0.94 10.96 4.09
C LYS A 58 0.32 12.08 3.26
N LYS A 59 0.17 11.90 1.94
CA LYS A 59 -0.49 12.89 1.07
C LYS A 59 -1.92 13.17 1.50
N LEU A 60 -2.66 12.17 1.98
CA LEU A 60 -4.02 12.35 2.49
C LEU A 60 -4.03 13.10 3.82
N GLY A 61 -3.08 12.79 4.73
CA GLY A 61 -2.89 13.53 5.97
C GLY A 61 -2.52 15.01 5.76
N ASP A 62 -1.64 15.30 4.79
CA ASP A 62 -1.28 16.67 4.40
C ASP A 62 -2.49 17.47 3.85
N LEU A 63 -3.51 16.77 3.33
CA LEU A 63 -4.76 17.36 2.87
C LEU A 63 -5.84 17.45 3.95
N GLY A 64 -5.54 17.04 5.19
CA GLY A 64 -6.50 16.98 6.29
C GLY A 64 -7.57 15.90 6.10
N VAL A 65 -7.35 14.95 5.17
CA VAL A 65 -8.23 13.80 4.97
C VAL A 65 -7.84 12.75 6.00
N ASP A 66 -8.47 12.83 7.17
CA ASP A 66 -8.41 11.78 8.18
C ASP A 66 -9.20 10.58 7.64
N LEU A 67 -8.49 9.62 7.04
CA LEU A 67 -9.07 8.33 6.73
C LEU A 67 -9.30 7.59 8.04
N LYS A 68 -10.42 7.89 8.71
CA LYS A 68 -10.93 7.07 9.81
C LYS A 68 -11.20 5.68 9.27
N TYR A 69 -10.34 4.75 9.67
CA TYR A 69 -10.61 3.33 9.66
C TYR A 69 -10.94 2.90 11.08
#